data_AF-A0A7Y3DEN1-F1
#
_entry.id   AF-A0A7Y3DEN1-F1
#
_cell.length_a   1.000
_cell.length_b   1.000
_cell.length_c   1.000
_cell.angle_alpha   90.00
_cell.angle_beta   90.00
_cell.angle_gamma   90.00
#
_symmetry.space_group_name_H-M   'P 1'
#
loop_
_entity.id
_entity.type
_entity.pdbx_description
1 polymer ?
#
loop_
_entity_poly.entity_id
_entity_poly.type
_entity_poly.pdbx_seq_one_letter_code
_entity_poly.pdbx_strand_id
1 'polypeptide(L)'
;MSKTATAWVVPIALSGALLAASWLHAASGDAASIERGRAHLEKTCLRCHAGPQLDALVRGKLAELDGFLAEHHAADPALRADVIAALEHRLAAQAGD
;
A
#
# COMPACT_ATOMS: atom_id res chain seq x y z
N MET A 1 -22.26 13.84 62.54
CA MET A 1 -22.66 13.04 61.36
C MET A 1 -21.75 13.45 60.20
N SER A 2 -20.61 12.79 60.07
CA SER A 2 -19.56 13.14 59.10
C SER A 2 -19.72 12.29 57.84
N LYS A 3 -20.02 12.91 56.70
CA LYS A 3 -20.06 12.23 55.40
C LYS A 3 -18.66 12.25 54.80
N THR A 4 -18.04 11.07 54.72
CA THR A 4 -16.81 10.84 53.96
C THR A 4 -17.12 10.88 52.47
N ALA A 5 -16.46 11.78 51.74
CA ALA A 5 -16.53 11.86 50.29
C ALA A 5 -15.48 10.90 49.70
N THR A 6 -15.95 9.79 49.12
CA THR A 6 -15.11 8.85 48.38
C THR A 6 -14.78 9.45 47.01
N ALA A 7 -13.53 9.90 46.84
CA ALA A 7 -13.01 10.30 45.54
C ALA A 7 -12.77 9.05 44.69
N TRP A 8 -13.57 8.86 43.64
CA TRP A 8 -13.31 7.85 42.61
C TRP A 8 -12.40 8.47 41.56
N VAL A 9 -11.16 8.00 41.50
CA VAL A 9 -10.25 8.26 40.39
C VAL A 9 -10.80 7.50 39.19
N VAL A 10 -11.33 8.23 38.21
CA VAL A 10 -11.71 7.68 36.90
C VAL A 10 -10.41 7.43 36.12
N PRO A 11 -10.08 6.19 35.71
CA PRO A 11 -8.97 5.97 34.81
C PRO A 11 -9.37 6.45 33.41
N ILE A 12 -9.05 7.70 33.09
CA ILE A 12 -9.00 8.19 31.70
C ILE A 12 -7.73 7.61 31.09
N ALA A 13 -7.79 6.35 30.66
CA ALA A 13 -6.67 5.71 29.98
C ALA A 13 -7.17 4.64 29.00
N LEU A 14 -8.17 4.97 28.16
CA LEU A 14 -8.65 4.04 27.13
C LEU A 14 -9.32 4.73 25.94
N SER A 15 -8.79 5.86 25.50
CA SER A 15 -9.26 6.51 24.25
C SER A 15 -8.15 6.92 23.28
N GLY A 16 -6.87 6.75 23.64
CA GLY A 16 -5.75 7.12 22.77
C GLY A 16 -5.34 6.06 21.73
N ALA A 17 -5.65 4.78 21.97
CA ALA A 17 -5.14 3.67 21.15
C ALA A 17 -6.04 3.30 19.96
N LEU A 18 -7.32 3.70 19.94
CA LEU A 18 -8.27 3.29 18.90
C LEU A 18 -8.36 4.27 17.72
N LEU A 19 -7.85 5.50 17.86
CA LEU A 19 -7.87 6.49 16.77
C LEU A 19 -6.68 6.38 15.81
N ALA A 20 -5.61 5.66 16.17
CA ALA A 20 -4.53 5.34 15.24
C ALA A 20 -4.95 4.28 14.19
N ALA A 21 -5.97 3.47 14.49
CA ALA A 21 -6.46 2.42 13.59
C ALA A 21 -7.29 2.97 12.41
N SER A 22 -7.77 4.22 12.50
CA SER A 22 -8.61 4.84 11.46
C SER A 22 -7.82 5.60 10.39
N TRP A 23 -6.49 5.70 10.52
CA TRP A 23 -5.59 6.32 9.53
C TRP A 23 -4.87 5.32 8.63
N LEU A 24 -5.18 4.02 8.74
CA LEU A 24 -4.67 3.00 7.83
C LEU A 24 -5.49 2.95 6.53
N HIS A 25 -5.78 4.14 5.98
CA HIS A 25 -6.42 4.32 4.70
C HIS A 25 -5.35 4.87 3.75
N ALA A 26 -4.97 4.05 2.78
CA ALA A 26 -4.09 4.34 1.64
C ALA A 26 -2.59 4.52 1.96
N ALA A 27 -1.86 3.40 1.96
CA ALA A 27 -0.46 3.42 1.55
C ALA A 27 -0.31 2.49 0.33
N SER A 28 -0.74 2.97 -0.83
CA SER A 28 0.00 2.65 -2.05
C SER A 28 1.45 3.08 -1.79
N GLY A 29 2.29 2.13 -1.37
CA GLY A 29 3.66 2.39 -0.94
C GLY A 29 4.10 1.84 0.43
N ASP A 30 3.26 1.10 1.18
CA ASP A 30 3.79 0.37 2.34
C ASP A 30 4.67 -0.82 1.90
N ALA A 31 5.66 -1.19 2.70
CA ALA A 31 6.64 -2.22 2.34
C ALA A 31 5.99 -3.59 2.04
N ALA A 32 4.87 -3.90 2.69
CA ALA A 32 4.15 -5.15 2.45
C ALA A 32 3.41 -5.11 1.10
N SER A 33 2.84 -3.97 0.72
CA SER A 33 2.23 -3.73 -0.58
C SER A 33 3.23 -3.85 -1.71
N ILE A 34 4.39 -3.20 -1.57
CA ILE A 34 5.50 -3.30 -2.54
C ILE A 34 5.94 -4.75 -2.71
N GLU A 35 6.09 -5.51 -1.61
CA GLU A 35 6.55 -6.89 -1.67
C GLU A 35 5.51 -7.83 -2.33
N ARG A 36 4.21 -7.67 -2.01
CA ARG A 36 3.14 -8.43 -2.69
C ARG A 36 3.09 -8.12 -4.19
N GLY A 37 3.21 -6.84 -4.54
CA GLY A 37 3.27 -6.40 -5.93
C GLY A 37 4.48 -6.98 -6.67
N ARG A 38 5.67 -6.94 -6.06
CA ARG A 38 6.90 -7.52 -6.61
C ARG A 38 6.75 -9.02 -6.86
N ALA A 39 6.23 -9.75 -5.89
CA ALA A 39 5.96 -11.18 -6.03
C ALA A 39 5.00 -11.47 -7.20
N HIS A 40 3.98 -10.62 -7.39
CA HIS A 40 3.07 -10.74 -8.53
C HIS A 40 3.75 -10.42 -9.86
N LEU A 41 4.55 -9.35 -9.94
CA LEU A 41 5.31 -8.97 -11.13
C LEU A 41 6.24 -10.10 -11.57
N GLU A 42 6.99 -10.69 -10.64
CA GLU A 42 7.90 -11.81 -10.92
C GLU A 42 7.17 -13.04 -11.43
N LYS A 43 6.04 -13.38 -10.81
CA LYS A 43 5.26 -14.57 -11.16
C LYS A 43 4.48 -14.43 -12.46
N THR A 44 4.00 -13.23 -12.79
CA THR A 44 3.03 -13.03 -13.87
C THR A 44 3.62 -12.18 -15.00
N CYS A 45 4.04 -10.95 -14.71
CA CYS A 45 4.43 -9.98 -15.73
C CYS A 45 5.79 -10.31 -16.35
N LEU A 46 6.80 -10.66 -15.55
CA LEU A 46 8.15 -10.93 -16.01
C LEU A 46 8.30 -12.23 -16.80
N ARG A 47 7.27 -13.09 -16.79
CA ARG A 47 7.22 -14.27 -17.67
C ARG A 47 7.04 -13.91 -19.14
N CYS A 48 6.41 -12.78 -19.43
CA CYS A 48 6.10 -12.34 -20.79
C CYS A 48 6.83 -11.05 -21.18
N HIS A 49 7.19 -10.22 -20.20
CA HIS A 49 7.89 -8.97 -20.43
C HIS A 49 9.29 -9.04 -19.80
N ALA A 50 10.33 -8.85 -20.60
CA ALA A 50 11.66 -8.66 -20.04
C ALA A 50 11.67 -7.41 -19.14
N GLY A 51 12.40 -7.45 -18.01
CA GLY A 51 12.41 -6.36 -17.03
C GLY A 51 12.58 -4.96 -17.64
N PRO A 52 13.63 -4.71 -18.45
CA PRO A 52 13.82 -3.40 -19.09
C PRO A 52 12.68 -3.01 -20.05
N GLN A 53 12.06 -3.98 -20.72
CA GLN A 53 10.94 -3.75 -21.62
C GLN A 53 9.68 -3.37 -20.83
N LEU A 54 9.42 -4.08 -19.72
CA LEU A 54 8.34 -3.74 -18.81
C LEU A 54 8.51 -2.33 -18.26
N ASP A 55 9.71 -2.00 -17.77
CA ASP A 55 10.05 -0.68 -17.24
C ASP A 55 9.79 0.42 -18.28
N ALA A 56 10.18 0.20 -19.54
CA ALA A 56 9.93 1.14 -20.64
C ALA A 56 8.43 1.25 -20.99
N LEU A 57 7.65 0.18 -20.89
CA LEU A 57 6.21 0.18 -21.15
C LEU A 57 5.43 1.01 -20.13
N VAL A 58 5.83 0.94 -18.86
CA VAL A 58 5.10 1.59 -17.75
C VAL A 58 5.62 2.97 -17.40
N ARG A 59 6.87 3.32 -17.79
CA ARG A 59 7.46 4.63 -17.51
C ARG A 59 6.62 5.75 -18.14
N GLY A 60 6.24 6.72 -17.31
CA GLY A 60 5.39 7.85 -17.72
C GLY A 60 3.90 7.51 -17.89
N LYS A 61 3.48 6.26 -17.62
CA LYS A 61 2.08 5.80 -17.77
C LYS A 61 1.45 5.32 -16.47
N LEU A 62 2.10 5.54 -15.32
CA LEU A 62 1.62 5.05 -14.02
C LEU A 62 0.20 5.54 -13.69
N ALA A 63 -0.15 6.76 -14.08
CA ALA A 63 -1.49 7.32 -13.86
C ALA A 63 -2.60 6.58 -14.63
N GLU A 64 -2.28 5.93 -15.75
CA GLU A 64 -3.23 5.17 -16.58
C GLU A 64 -3.19 3.66 -16.27
N LEU A 65 -2.21 3.23 -15.47
CA LEU A 65 -1.89 1.82 -15.29
C LEU A 65 -2.97 1.06 -14.53
N ASP A 66 -3.66 1.69 -13.58
CA ASP A 66 -4.76 1.05 -12.85
C ASP A 66 -5.87 0.57 -13.78
N GLY A 67 -6.31 1.43 -14.71
CA GLY A 67 -7.34 1.08 -15.70
C GLY A 67 -6.88 -0.04 -16.63
N PHE A 68 -5.66 0.07 -17.17
CA PHE A 68 -5.09 -0.97 -18.03
C PHE A 68 -5.00 -2.33 -17.33
N LEU A 69 -4.53 -2.34 -16.07
CA LEU A 69 -4.49 -3.57 -15.27
C LEU A 69 -5.89 -4.10 -14.99
N ALA A 70 -6.86 -3.24 -14.71
CA ALA A 70 -8.25 -3.65 -14.44
C ALA A 70 -8.86 -4.38 -15.64
N GLU A 71 -8.57 -3.90 -16.84
CA GLU A 71 -9.12 -4.46 -18.08
C GLU A 71 -8.40 -5.74 -18.55
N HIS A 72 -7.10 -5.89 -18.26
CA HIS A 72 -6.29 -6.93 -18.92
C HIS A 72 -5.60 -7.93 -17.99
N HIS A 73 -5.26 -7.56 -16.76
CA HIS A 73 -4.30 -8.34 -15.96
C HIS A 73 -4.70 -8.60 -14.51
N ALA A 74 -5.48 -7.72 -13.90
CA ALA A 74 -5.84 -7.78 -12.48
C ALA A 74 -7.18 -7.05 -12.21
N ALA A 75 -8.28 -7.82 -12.19
CA ALA A 75 -9.60 -7.28 -11.85
C ALA A 75 -9.72 -6.81 -10.38
N ASP A 76 -8.92 -7.38 -9.48
CA ASP A 76 -8.89 -7.02 -8.06
C ASP A 76 -8.17 -5.66 -7.85
N PRO A 77 -8.87 -4.62 -7.34
CA PRO A 77 -8.27 -3.32 -7.09
C PRO A 77 -7.14 -3.34 -6.05
N ALA A 78 -7.19 -4.22 -5.06
CA ALA A 78 -6.13 -4.31 -4.05
C ALA A 78 -4.82 -4.83 -4.68
N LEU A 79 -4.93 -5.87 -5.51
CA LEU A 79 -3.80 -6.40 -6.25
C LEU A 79 -3.21 -5.36 -7.22
N ARG A 80 -4.05 -4.57 -7.90
CA ARG A 80 -3.55 -3.50 -8.78
C ARG A 80 -2.75 -2.46 -8.03
N ALA A 81 -3.26 -2.00 -6.89
CA ALA A 81 -2.56 -1.05 -6.04
C ALA A 81 -1.18 -1.59 -5.61
N ASP A 82 -1.10 -2.86 -5.22
CA ASP A 82 0.17 -3.52 -4.87
C ASP A 82 1.15 -3.56 -6.07
N VAL A 83 0.66 -3.95 -7.26
CA VAL A 83 1.49 -4.00 -8.48
C VAL A 83 2.00 -2.61 -8.89
N ILE A 84 1.14 -1.59 -8.82
CA ILE A 84 1.50 -0.21 -9.13
C ILE A 84 2.56 0.29 -8.14
N ALA A 85 2.37 0.07 -6.84
CA ALA A 85 3.35 0.45 -5.81
C ALA A 85 4.72 -0.21 -6.05
N ALA A 86 4.74 -1.49 -6.46
CA ALA A 86 5.98 -2.19 -6.78
C ALA A 86 6.69 -1.62 -8.03
N LEU A 87 5.94 -1.26 -9.08
CA LEU A 87 6.49 -0.65 -10.29
C LEU A 87 7.01 0.76 -10.02
N GLU A 88 6.29 1.56 -9.24
CA GLU A 88 6.73 2.89 -8.80
C GLU A 88 8.05 2.81 -8.03
N HIS A 89 8.13 1.92 -7.03
CA HIS A 89 9.35 1.70 -6.25
C HIS A 89 10.52 1.25 -7.15
N ARG A 90 10.27 0.31 -8.06
CA ARG A 90 11.28 -0.20 -8.99
C ARG A 90 11.81 0.89 -9.92
N LEU A 91 10.93 1.73 -10.49
CA LEU A 91 11.32 2.82 -11.38
C LEU A 91 12.08 3.93 -10.63
N ALA A 92 11.68 4.24 -9.39
CA ALA A 92 12.37 5.21 -8.55
C ALA A 92 13.81 4.77 -8.24
N ALA A 93 14.02 3.48 -7.94
CA ALA A 93 15.34 2.92 -7.68
C ALA A 93 16.30 3.06 -8.89
N GLN A 94 15.77 3.06 -10.12
CA GLN A 94 16.56 3.21 -11.35
C GLN A 94 16.88 4.66 -11.71
N ALA A 95 16.19 5.63 -11.12
CA ALA A 95 16.40 7.05 -11.38
C ALA A 95 17.48 7.67 -10.47
N GLY A 96 17.95 6.91 -9.47
CA GLY A 96 18.99 7.34 -8.52
C GLY A 96 20.40 6.85 -8.86
N ASP A 97 20.57 6.09 -9.94
CA ASP A 97 21.84 5.66 -10.53
C ASP A 97 22.23 6.55 -11.72
#